data_AF-A0A7C6FXC6-F1
#
_entry.id   AF-A0A7C6FXC6-F1
#
_cell.length_a   1.000
_cell.length_b   1.000
_cell.length_c   1.000
_cell.angle_alpha   90.00
_cell.angle_beta   90.00
_cell.angle_gamma   90.00
#
_symmetry.space_group_name_H-M   'P 1'
#
loop_
_entity.id
_entity.type
_entity.pdbx_description
1 polymer ?
#
loop_
_entity_poly.entity_id
_entity_poly.type
_entity_poly.pdbx_seq_one_letter_code
_entity_poly.pdbx_strand_id
1 'polypeptide(L)'
;MMELLWKLGILSIVMVFGIKIGLAMGFAGLSKKITAAIILGYGGGILLLTYIAGGFVEQLQGFVYDYSSVLGIAMAAIILYAGFHTLKEWKIHSKDNISATCLAMLAPCPCCFGAAVAAIIIASPMIGVSAFVVGEYAAAFLMITMTVCYLVSGYIGRALNKPYPVLLGNFMLFAGFYFLTSAIVIPNISTVLSHQMSPINIPDIWTFSYALLTVAALVVVGYYITRKRSPFVNQTSGTNQK
;
A
#
# COMPACT_ATOMS: atom_id res chain seq x y z
N MET A 1 -22.76 -11.72 -6.96
CA MET A 1 -22.25 -10.41 -6.47
C MET A 1 -21.05 -10.60 -5.53
N MET A 2 -21.14 -11.51 -4.54
CA MET A 2 -20.03 -11.85 -3.63
C MET A 2 -18.77 -12.37 -4.33
N GLU A 3 -18.89 -13.26 -5.32
CA GLU A 3 -17.73 -13.74 -6.09
C GLU A 3 -16.96 -12.63 -6.83
N LEU A 4 -17.68 -11.65 -7.38
CA LEU A 4 -17.06 -10.53 -8.10
C LEU A 4 -16.27 -9.65 -7.13
N LEU A 5 -16.81 -9.40 -5.94
CA LEU A 5 -16.12 -8.65 -4.88
C LEU A 5 -14.85 -9.35 -4.42
N TRP A 6 -14.89 -10.67 -4.27
CA TRP A 6 -13.71 -11.47 -3.90
C TRP A 6 -12.63 -11.46 -4.99
N LYS A 7 -13.02 -11.63 -6.26
CA LYS A 7 -12.09 -11.53 -7.40
C LYS A 7 -11.45 -10.14 -7.49
N LEU A 8 -12.24 -9.08 -7.34
CA LEU A 8 -11.76 -7.70 -7.35
C LEU A 8 -10.85 -7.40 -6.13
N GLY A 9 -11.18 -7.93 -4.95
CA GLY A 9 -10.38 -7.77 -3.74
C GLY A 9 -8.98 -8.37 -3.89
N ILE A 10 -8.89 -9.61 -4.39
CA ILE A 10 -7.61 -10.28 -4.66
C ILE A 10 -6.80 -9.47 -5.67
N LEU A 11 -7.42 -9.05 -6.78
CA LEU A 11 -6.74 -8.30 -7.84
C LEU A 11 -6.24 -6.95 -7.33
N SER A 12 -7.00 -6.28 -6.47
CA SER A 12 -6.61 -5.02 -5.82
C SER A 12 -5.40 -5.20 -4.91
N ILE A 13 -5.38 -6.24 -4.06
CA ILE A 13 -4.26 -6.51 -3.15
C ILE A 13 -2.98 -6.80 -3.95
N VAL A 14 -3.08 -7.66 -4.97
CA VAL A 14 -1.98 -8.02 -5.85
C VAL A 14 -1.47 -6.80 -6.64
N MET A 15 -2.38 -5.94 -7.10
CA MET A 15 -2.03 -4.70 -7.79
C MET A 15 -1.23 -3.75 -6.88
N VAL A 16 -1.76 -3.43 -5.69
CA VAL A 16 -1.11 -2.51 -4.74
C VAL A 16 0.27 -3.03 -4.33
N PHE A 17 0.40 -4.34 -4.14
CA PHE A 17 1.66 -5.00 -3.86
C PHE A 17 2.66 -4.88 -5.02
N GLY A 18 2.23 -5.21 -6.24
CA GLY A 18 3.05 -5.11 -7.44
C GLY A 18 3.53 -3.68 -7.71
N ILE A 19 2.66 -2.68 -7.48
CA ILE A 19 3.00 -1.26 -7.60
C ILE A 19 4.11 -0.88 -6.63
N LYS A 20 3.98 -1.24 -5.34
CA LYS A 20 4.99 -0.87 -4.32
C LYS A 20 6.37 -1.39 -4.65
N ILE A 21 6.50 -2.67 -4.99
CA ILE A 21 7.80 -3.29 -5.28
C ILE A 21 8.33 -2.84 -6.63
N GLY A 22 7.47 -2.74 -7.65
CA GLY A 22 7.86 -2.25 -8.97
C GLY A 22 8.42 -0.83 -8.94
N LEU A 23 7.74 0.08 -8.23
CA LEU A 23 8.22 1.46 -8.02
C LEU A 23 9.51 1.49 -7.20
N ALA A 24 9.61 0.70 -6.12
CA ALA A 24 10.82 0.62 -5.30
C ALA A 24 12.04 0.21 -6.13
N MET A 25 11.91 -0.85 -6.94
CA MET A 25 13.01 -1.34 -7.78
C MET A 25 13.42 -0.32 -8.86
N GLY A 26 12.47 0.40 -9.45
CA GLY A 26 12.79 1.39 -10.49
C GLY A 26 13.34 2.70 -9.92
N PHE A 27 12.89 3.13 -8.73
CA PHE A 27 13.49 4.26 -8.02
C PHE A 27 14.84 3.93 -7.39
N ALA A 28 15.15 2.65 -7.17
CA ALA A 28 16.48 2.19 -6.78
C ALA A 28 17.42 1.97 -7.98
N GLY A 29 16.94 2.13 -9.23
CA GLY A 29 17.78 2.03 -10.42
C GLY A 29 18.45 0.66 -10.57
N LEU A 30 17.84 -0.43 -10.06
CA LEU A 30 18.46 -1.76 -10.13
C LEU A 30 18.69 -2.21 -11.58
N SER A 31 19.74 -3.00 -11.76
CA SER A 31 20.02 -3.64 -13.05
C SER A 31 18.87 -4.55 -13.45
N LYS A 32 18.57 -4.60 -14.76
CA LYS A 32 17.49 -5.42 -15.32
C LYS A 32 17.57 -6.90 -14.90
N LYS A 33 18.79 -7.41 -14.68
CA LYS A 33 19.02 -8.80 -14.23
C LYS A 33 18.50 -9.04 -12.80
N ILE A 34 18.80 -8.12 -11.87
CA ILE A 34 18.35 -8.25 -10.48
C ILE A 34 16.84 -8.02 -10.39
N THR A 35 16.30 -7.04 -11.12
CA THR A 35 14.85 -6.81 -11.17
C THR A 35 14.11 -8.02 -11.71
N ALA A 36 14.61 -8.66 -12.79
CA ALA A 36 14.02 -9.89 -13.32
C ALA A 36 14.05 -11.03 -12.29
N ALA A 37 15.16 -11.20 -11.56
CA ALA A 37 15.25 -12.20 -10.49
C ALA A 37 14.24 -11.96 -9.37
N ILE A 38 14.03 -10.70 -8.96
CA ILE A 38 13.04 -10.34 -7.94
C ILE A 38 11.62 -10.62 -8.43
N ILE A 39 11.29 -10.20 -9.66
CA ILE A 39 9.97 -10.42 -10.26
C ILE A 39 9.66 -11.92 -10.37
N LEU A 40 10.61 -12.71 -10.86
CA LEU A 40 10.48 -14.17 -10.94
C LEU A 40 10.41 -14.81 -9.55
N GLY A 41 11.17 -14.29 -8.58
CA GLY A 41 11.14 -14.76 -7.20
C GLY A 41 9.78 -14.54 -6.53
N TYR A 42 9.18 -13.36 -6.67
CA TYR A 42 7.84 -13.09 -6.14
C TYR A 42 6.74 -13.78 -6.95
N GLY A 43 6.83 -13.86 -8.28
CA GLY A 43 5.87 -14.61 -9.10
C GLY A 43 5.88 -16.11 -8.77
N GLY A 44 7.08 -16.72 -8.78
CA GLY A 44 7.28 -18.11 -8.41
C GLY A 44 6.95 -18.39 -6.95
N GLY A 45 7.22 -17.44 -6.05
CA GLY A 45 6.84 -17.56 -4.65
C GLY A 45 5.33 -17.67 -4.44
N ILE A 46 4.49 -16.98 -5.23
CA ILE A 46 3.03 -17.10 -5.13
C ILE A 46 2.61 -18.50 -5.57
N LEU A 47 3.15 -19.00 -6.68
CA LEU A 47 2.85 -20.33 -7.18
C LEU A 47 3.27 -21.42 -6.18
N LEU A 48 4.49 -21.33 -5.66
CA LEU A 48 5.05 -22.28 -4.71
C LEU A 48 4.31 -22.23 -3.37
N LEU A 49 4.04 -21.04 -2.84
CA LEU A 49 3.25 -20.92 -1.61
C LEU A 49 1.81 -21.38 -1.83
N THR A 50 1.18 -21.07 -2.95
CA THR A 50 -0.19 -21.55 -3.22
C THR A 50 -0.24 -23.08 -3.32
N TYR A 51 0.83 -23.71 -3.80
CA TYR A 51 0.98 -25.16 -3.83
C TYR A 51 1.18 -25.77 -2.43
N ILE A 52 2.04 -25.17 -1.60
CA ILE A 52 2.40 -25.70 -0.26
C ILE A 52 1.37 -25.32 0.82
N ALA A 53 0.75 -24.15 0.71
CA ALA A 53 0.04 -23.51 1.82
C ALA A 53 -1.34 -24.12 2.12
N GLY A 54 -1.78 -25.14 1.38
CA GLY A 54 -2.99 -25.91 1.70
C GLY A 54 -3.03 -26.46 3.15
N GLY A 55 -1.89 -26.55 3.85
CA GLY A 55 -1.82 -27.02 5.24
C GLY A 55 -1.47 -25.99 6.33
N PHE A 56 -1.04 -24.76 6.00
CA PHE A 56 -0.47 -23.81 7.00
C PHE A 56 -1.05 -22.39 6.97
N VAL A 57 -2.01 -22.10 6.09
CA VAL A 57 -2.59 -20.74 5.93
C VAL A 57 -3.19 -20.20 7.21
N GLU A 58 -3.94 -21.02 7.95
CA GLU A 58 -4.66 -20.56 9.14
C GLU A 58 -3.70 -20.12 10.26
N GLN A 59 -2.60 -20.86 10.46
CA GLN A 59 -1.58 -20.51 11.47
C GLN A 59 -0.79 -19.26 11.08
N LEU A 60 -0.46 -19.11 9.79
CA LEU A 60 0.23 -17.92 9.27
C LEU A 60 -0.66 -16.68 9.33
N GLN A 61 -1.94 -16.82 8.99
CA GLN A 61 -2.90 -15.74 9.02
C GLN A 61 -3.23 -15.31 10.46
N GLY A 62 -3.44 -16.25 11.38
CA GLY A 62 -3.68 -15.96 12.79
C GLY A 62 -2.52 -15.17 13.41
N PHE A 63 -1.29 -15.61 13.19
CA PHE A 63 -0.10 -14.90 13.69
C PHE A 63 0.04 -13.49 13.08
N VAL A 64 -0.21 -13.34 11.78
CA VAL A 64 -0.13 -12.05 11.09
C VAL A 64 -1.24 -11.10 11.53
N TYR A 65 -2.45 -11.59 11.84
CA TYR A 65 -3.55 -10.76 12.30
C TYR A 65 -3.36 -10.32 13.76
N ASP A 66 -2.97 -11.22 14.66
CA ASP A 66 -2.75 -10.90 16.07
C ASP A 66 -1.60 -9.92 16.27
N TYR A 67 -0.53 -10.05 15.48
CA TYR A 67 0.63 -9.16 15.55
C TYR A 67 0.63 -8.08 14.47
N SER A 68 -0.42 -7.94 13.65
CA SER A 68 -0.44 -7.05 12.47
C SER A 68 -0.14 -5.60 12.83
N SER A 69 -0.74 -5.11 13.91
CA SER A 69 -0.56 -3.74 14.38
C SER A 69 0.87 -3.50 14.87
N VAL A 70 1.45 -4.45 15.62
CA VAL A 70 2.81 -4.35 16.16
C VAL A 70 3.84 -4.46 15.04
N LEU A 71 3.68 -5.45 14.15
CA LEU A 71 4.54 -5.65 12.98
C LEU A 71 4.44 -4.46 12.03
N GLY A 72 3.23 -3.93 11.80
CA GLY A 72 3.01 -2.75 10.96
C GLY A 72 3.71 -1.50 11.49
N ILE A 73 3.66 -1.25 12.80
CA ILE A 73 4.38 -0.13 13.43
C ILE A 73 5.90 -0.35 13.36
N ALA A 74 6.39 -1.55 13.66
CA ALA A 74 7.82 -1.87 13.59
C ALA A 74 8.36 -1.72 12.16
N MET A 75 7.65 -2.23 11.17
CA MET A 75 7.97 -2.07 9.75
C MET A 75 7.95 -0.60 9.32
N ALA A 76 6.93 0.15 9.73
CA ALA A 76 6.85 1.58 9.44
C ALA A 76 8.05 2.32 10.00
N ALA A 77 8.46 2.04 11.24
CA ALA A 77 9.63 2.64 11.86
C ALA A 77 10.93 2.32 11.09
N ILE A 78 11.12 1.06 10.69
CA ILE A 78 12.31 0.63 9.92
C ILE A 78 12.35 1.33 8.56
N ILE A 79 11.22 1.37 7.83
CA ILE A 79 11.15 2.00 6.50
C ILE A 79 11.34 3.52 6.61
N LEU A 80 10.74 4.17 7.60
CA LEU A 80 10.92 5.60 7.85
C LEU A 80 12.37 5.92 8.20
N TYR A 81 12.98 5.14 9.09
CA TYR A 81 14.38 5.29 9.45
C TYR A 81 15.31 5.08 8.24
N ALA A 82 15.09 4.01 7.47
CA ALA A 82 15.85 3.74 6.24
C ALA A 82 15.68 4.88 5.22
N GLY A 83 14.46 5.38 5.01
CA GLY A 83 14.20 6.52 4.13
C GLY A 83 14.93 7.78 4.57
N PHE A 84 14.88 8.11 5.87
CA PHE A 84 15.57 9.29 6.41
C PHE A 84 17.09 9.14 6.36
N HIS A 85 17.61 7.95 6.69
CA HIS A 85 19.02 7.62 6.61
C HIS A 85 19.52 7.78 5.17
N THR A 86 18.80 7.26 4.19
CA THR A 86 19.16 7.36 2.76
C THR A 86 19.15 8.81 2.27
N LEU A 87 18.18 9.64 2.68
CA LEU A 87 18.19 11.07 2.36
C LEU A 87 19.39 11.79 3.01
N LYS A 88 19.65 11.51 4.28
CA LYS A 88 20.73 12.16 5.05
C LYS A 88 22.10 11.78 4.51
N GLU A 89 22.33 10.50 4.23
CA GLU A 89 23.60 9.99 3.74
C GLU A 89 23.88 10.45 2.31
N TRP A 90 22.86 10.54 1.47
CA TRP A 90 22.98 11.17 0.15
C TRP A 90 23.37 12.65 0.26
N LYS A 91 22.77 13.41 1.18
CA LYS A 91 23.05 14.85 1.35
C LYS A 91 24.44 15.15 1.93
N ILE A 92 24.97 14.27 2.79
CA ILE A 92 26.23 14.50 3.51
C ILE A 92 27.42 13.82 2.83
N HIS A 93 27.26 12.58 2.37
CA HIS A 93 28.37 11.74 1.92
C HIS A 93 28.33 11.42 0.42
N SER A 94 27.25 11.79 -0.31
CA SER A 94 27.01 11.39 -1.71
C SER A 94 27.23 9.90 -1.96
N LYS A 95 27.01 9.06 -0.92
CA LYS A 95 27.22 7.61 -0.99
C LYS A 95 25.97 6.90 -1.48
N ASP A 96 26.15 5.98 -2.41
CA ASP A 96 25.10 5.17 -3.02
C ASP A 96 24.83 3.87 -2.25
N ASN A 97 24.18 3.95 -1.08
CA ASN A 97 23.70 2.77 -0.34
C ASN A 97 22.33 2.24 -0.85
N ILE A 98 22.04 2.43 -2.13
CA ILE A 98 20.72 2.27 -2.74
C ILE A 98 20.22 0.81 -2.69
N SER A 99 21.11 -0.16 -2.90
CA SER A 99 20.76 -1.59 -2.91
C SER A 99 20.33 -2.08 -1.52
N ALA A 100 21.05 -1.69 -0.47
CA ALA A 100 20.73 -2.02 0.91
C ALA A 100 19.40 -1.40 1.33
N THR A 101 19.16 -0.12 1.00
CA THR A 101 17.89 0.51 1.32
C THR A 101 16.73 -0.11 0.53
N CYS A 102 16.92 -0.43 -0.75
CA CYS A 102 15.91 -1.12 -1.53
C CYS A 102 15.52 -2.45 -0.87
N LEU A 103 16.49 -3.22 -0.38
CA LEU A 103 16.21 -4.47 0.34
C LEU A 103 15.39 -4.22 1.63
N ALA A 104 15.68 -3.15 2.37
CA ALA A 104 14.89 -2.77 3.54
C ALA A 104 13.41 -2.46 3.19
N MET A 105 13.14 -1.91 2.00
CA MET A 105 11.77 -1.71 1.51
C MET A 105 11.09 -3.00 1.06
N LEU A 106 11.87 -4.02 0.67
CA LEU A 106 11.35 -5.35 0.32
C LEU A 106 11.13 -6.24 1.56
N ALA A 107 11.79 -5.98 2.69
CA ALA A 107 11.64 -6.72 3.93
C ALA A 107 10.19 -6.86 4.46
N PRO A 108 9.29 -5.86 4.34
CA PRO A 108 7.89 -6.00 4.76
C PRO A 108 6.99 -6.74 3.78
N CYS A 109 7.45 -6.97 2.55
CA CYS A 109 6.67 -7.61 1.49
C CYS A 109 6.27 -9.08 1.77
N PRO A 110 7.05 -9.93 2.48
CA PRO A 110 6.64 -11.30 2.80
C PRO A 110 5.33 -11.37 3.59
N CYS A 111 5.05 -10.41 4.47
CA CYS A 111 3.79 -10.35 5.22
C CYS A 111 2.59 -10.08 4.28
N CYS A 112 2.71 -9.08 3.41
CA CYS A 112 1.67 -8.76 2.42
C CYS A 112 1.47 -9.89 1.41
N PHE A 113 2.55 -10.60 1.09
CA PHE A 113 2.55 -11.76 0.21
C PHE A 113 1.81 -12.95 0.82
N GLY A 114 2.05 -13.24 2.10
CA GLY A 114 1.30 -14.26 2.85
C GLY A 114 -0.19 -13.94 2.92
N ALA A 115 -0.55 -12.68 3.17
CA ALA A 115 -1.94 -12.23 3.17
C ALA A 115 -2.62 -12.40 1.79
N ALA A 116 -1.89 -12.14 0.69
CA ALA A 116 -2.40 -12.36 -0.66
C ALA A 116 -2.64 -13.85 -0.96
N VAL A 117 -1.71 -14.73 -0.57
CA VAL A 117 -1.86 -16.19 -0.74
C VAL A 117 -3.02 -16.72 0.11
N ALA A 118 -3.14 -16.27 1.36
CA ALA A 118 -4.26 -16.63 2.23
C ALA A 118 -5.61 -16.22 1.61
N ALA A 119 -5.71 -15.01 1.08
CA ALA A 119 -6.90 -14.53 0.39
C ALA A 119 -7.24 -15.38 -0.85
N ILE A 120 -6.25 -15.82 -1.62
CA ILE A 120 -6.43 -16.71 -2.78
C ILE A 120 -6.97 -18.07 -2.35
N ILE A 121 -6.44 -18.65 -1.27
CA ILE A 121 -6.84 -19.97 -0.78
C ILE A 121 -8.26 -19.94 -0.20
N ILE A 122 -8.61 -18.91 0.57
CA ILE A 122 -9.96 -18.74 1.12
C ILE A 122 -10.99 -18.49 0.01
N ALA A 123 -10.60 -17.76 -1.05
CA ALA A 123 -11.52 -17.47 -2.16
C ALA A 123 -11.68 -18.63 -3.16
N SER A 124 -10.73 -19.56 -3.22
CA SER A 124 -10.77 -20.71 -4.12
C SER A 124 -12.09 -21.52 -4.03
N PRO A 125 -12.54 -21.99 -2.85
CA PRO A 125 -13.81 -22.71 -2.75
C PRO A 125 -15.03 -21.83 -3.08
N MET A 126 -14.94 -20.51 -2.89
CA MET A 126 -16.04 -19.59 -3.19
C MET A 126 -16.23 -19.35 -4.70
N ILE A 127 -15.17 -19.53 -5.50
CA ILE A 127 -15.18 -19.33 -6.96
C ILE A 127 -15.35 -20.66 -7.70
N GLY A 128 -15.27 -21.80 -7.00
CA GLY A 128 -15.34 -23.14 -7.59
C GLY A 128 -14.13 -23.49 -8.47
N VAL A 129 -13.02 -22.77 -8.32
CA VAL A 129 -11.78 -22.95 -9.10
C VAL A 129 -10.65 -23.30 -8.13
N SER A 130 -9.77 -24.21 -8.52
CA SER A 130 -8.64 -24.63 -7.69
C SER A 130 -7.72 -23.45 -7.35
N ALA A 131 -7.20 -23.43 -6.12
CA ALA A 131 -6.33 -22.35 -5.64
C ALA A 131 -5.11 -22.16 -6.54
N PHE A 132 -4.58 -23.25 -7.10
CA PHE A 132 -3.45 -23.22 -8.03
C PHE A 132 -3.73 -22.38 -9.28
N VAL A 133 -4.91 -22.55 -9.90
CA VAL A 133 -5.29 -21.80 -11.10
C VAL A 133 -5.45 -20.32 -10.78
N VAL A 134 -6.08 -19.98 -9.66
CA VAL A 134 -6.21 -18.58 -9.21
C VAL A 134 -4.84 -17.97 -8.89
N GLY A 135 -3.95 -18.76 -8.26
CA GLY A 135 -2.57 -18.39 -7.97
C GLY A 135 -1.75 -18.11 -9.23
N GLU A 136 -1.95 -18.88 -10.30
CA GLU A 136 -1.27 -18.66 -11.59
C GLU A 136 -1.66 -17.31 -12.23
N TYR A 137 -2.96 -17.01 -12.29
CA TYR A 137 -3.43 -15.72 -12.77
C TYR A 137 -2.94 -14.56 -11.89
N ALA A 138 -2.97 -14.72 -10.57
CA ALA A 138 -2.46 -13.72 -9.64
C ALA A 138 -0.95 -13.48 -9.80
N ALA A 139 -0.15 -14.54 -9.96
CA ALA A 139 1.28 -14.46 -10.19
C ALA A 139 1.61 -13.76 -11.52
N ALA A 140 0.92 -14.15 -12.61
CA ALA A 140 1.08 -13.49 -13.90
C ALA A 140 0.75 -12.00 -13.83
N PHE A 141 -0.38 -11.67 -13.21
CA PHE A 141 -0.81 -10.28 -13.04
C PHE A 141 0.15 -9.46 -12.17
N LEU A 142 0.70 -10.06 -11.12
CA LEU A 142 1.71 -9.45 -10.26
C LEU A 142 2.99 -9.14 -11.04
N MET A 143 3.50 -10.11 -11.81
CA MET A 143 4.71 -9.93 -12.62
C MET A 143 4.55 -8.83 -13.68
N ILE A 144 3.38 -8.79 -14.34
CA ILE A 144 3.03 -7.73 -15.29
C ILE A 144 3.01 -6.38 -14.59
N THR A 145 2.30 -6.25 -13.47
CA THR A 145 2.18 -5.00 -12.71
C THR A 145 3.54 -4.50 -12.24
N MET A 146 4.39 -5.39 -11.69
CA MET A 146 5.74 -5.05 -11.26
C MET A 146 6.60 -4.54 -12.42
N THR A 147 6.52 -5.19 -13.58
CA THR A 147 7.29 -4.82 -14.78
C THR A 147 6.84 -3.46 -15.31
N VAL A 148 5.53 -3.24 -15.43
CA VAL A 148 4.97 -1.95 -15.86
C VAL A 148 5.39 -0.84 -14.90
N CYS A 149 5.24 -1.05 -13.58
CA CYS A 149 5.64 -0.05 -12.59
C CYS A 149 7.15 0.21 -12.57
N TYR A 150 7.99 -0.81 -12.81
CA TYR A 150 9.44 -0.62 -12.96
C TYR A 150 9.79 0.26 -14.17
N LEU A 151 9.14 0.04 -15.32
CA LEU A 151 9.36 0.86 -16.52
C LEU A 151 8.87 2.29 -16.31
N VAL A 152 7.69 2.46 -15.71
CA VAL A 152 7.10 3.78 -15.41
C VAL A 152 7.97 4.56 -14.42
N SER A 153 8.46 3.93 -13.36
CA SER A 153 9.37 4.57 -12.40
C SER A 153 10.72 4.92 -13.02
N GLY A 154 11.23 4.10 -13.94
CA GLY A 154 12.41 4.44 -14.73
C GLY A 154 12.20 5.67 -15.62
N TYR A 155 11.02 5.80 -16.23
CA TYR A 155 10.66 6.99 -17.02
C TYR A 155 10.51 8.24 -16.12
N ILE A 156 9.84 8.12 -14.98
CA ILE A 156 9.68 9.19 -13.98
C ILE A 156 11.04 9.65 -13.45
N GLY A 157 11.95 8.72 -13.15
CA GLY A 157 13.30 9.04 -12.69
C GLY A 157 14.08 9.87 -13.71
N ARG A 158 13.94 9.55 -15.01
CA ARG A 158 14.53 10.35 -16.10
C ARG A 158 13.86 11.70 -16.27
N ALA A 159 12.53 11.76 -16.20
CA ALA A 159 11.77 12.99 -16.34
C ALA A 159 12.06 14.00 -15.21
N LEU A 160 12.27 13.50 -13.99
CA LEU A 160 12.50 14.35 -12.82
C LEU A 160 13.96 14.83 -12.68
N ASN A 161 14.93 14.30 -13.43
CA ASN A 161 16.37 14.62 -13.32
C ASN A 161 16.87 14.66 -11.86
N LYS A 162 16.27 13.85 -10.98
CA LYS A 162 16.66 13.74 -9.57
C LYS A 162 17.44 12.45 -9.36
N PRO A 163 18.45 12.45 -8.47
CA PRO A 163 19.22 11.26 -8.18
C PRO A 163 18.35 10.18 -7.52
N TYR A 164 18.59 8.93 -7.89
CA TYR A 164 17.83 7.74 -7.42
C TYR A 164 17.67 7.66 -5.89
N PRO A 165 18.70 7.93 -5.05
CA PRO A 165 18.58 7.93 -3.59
C PRO A 165 17.50 8.89 -3.05
N VAL A 166 17.35 10.06 -3.66
CA VAL A 166 16.35 11.07 -3.24
C VAL A 166 14.95 10.60 -3.61
N LEU A 167 14.80 10.00 -4.79
CA LEU A 167 13.51 9.48 -5.26
C LEU A 167 13.06 8.27 -4.43
N LEU A 168 13.98 7.32 -4.20
CA LEU A 168 13.75 6.13 -3.39
C LEU A 168 13.45 6.49 -1.93
N GLY A 169 14.24 7.38 -1.32
CA GLY A 169 14.05 7.73 0.08
C GLY A 169 12.76 8.54 0.33
N ASN A 170 12.35 9.43 -0.59
CA ASN A 170 11.04 10.08 -0.50
C ASN A 170 9.89 9.06 -0.63
N PHE A 171 10.04 8.09 -1.54
CA PHE A 171 9.08 7.00 -1.69
C PHE A 171 9.00 6.14 -0.42
N MET A 172 10.13 5.83 0.22
CA MET A 172 10.17 5.11 1.49
C MET A 172 9.50 5.90 2.62
N LEU A 173 9.75 7.20 2.73
CA LEU A 173 9.06 8.03 3.72
C LEU A 173 7.55 7.99 3.51
N PHE A 174 7.09 8.15 2.27
CA PHE A 174 5.68 8.04 1.92
C PHE A 174 5.09 6.66 2.28
N ALA A 175 5.78 5.58 1.93
CA ALA A 175 5.34 4.22 2.23
C ALA A 175 5.34 3.92 3.73
N GLY A 176 6.32 4.44 4.47
CA GLY A 176 6.42 4.31 5.91
C GLY A 176 5.25 5.00 6.63
N PHE A 177 4.90 6.23 6.22
CA PHE A 177 3.71 6.91 6.73
C PHE A 177 2.43 6.16 6.39
N TYR A 178 2.31 5.62 5.16
CA TYR A 178 1.17 4.79 4.79
C TYR A 178 1.01 3.58 5.71
N PHE A 179 2.11 2.87 6.02
CA PHE A 179 2.07 1.72 6.92
C PHE A 179 1.78 2.12 8.36
N LEU A 180 2.31 3.25 8.83
CA LEU A 180 2.02 3.79 10.16
C LEU A 180 0.53 4.12 10.31
N THR A 181 -0.04 4.84 9.34
CA THR A 181 -1.47 5.17 9.33
C THR A 181 -2.31 3.89 9.25
N SER A 182 -1.93 2.93 8.39
CA SER A 182 -2.65 1.65 8.26
C SER A 182 -2.62 0.85 9.57
N ALA A 183 -1.48 0.78 10.25
CA ALA A 183 -1.33 0.04 11.50
C ALA A 183 -2.14 0.65 12.66
N ILE A 184 -2.40 1.96 12.63
CA ILE A 184 -3.28 2.63 13.60
C ILE A 184 -4.74 2.44 13.21
N VAL A 185 -5.08 2.62 11.94
CA VAL A 185 -6.49 2.65 11.48
C VAL A 185 -7.13 1.26 11.45
N ILE A 186 -6.44 0.24 10.93
CA ILE A 186 -6.99 -1.11 10.76
C ILE A 186 -7.52 -1.73 12.06
N PRO A 187 -6.76 -1.78 13.18
CA PRO A 187 -7.27 -2.37 14.42
C PRO A 187 -8.44 -1.57 15.00
N ASN A 188 -8.42 -0.24 14.89
CA ASN A 188 -9.51 0.62 15.37
C ASN A 188 -10.80 0.44 14.55
N ILE A 189 -10.69 0.19 13.24
CA ILE A 189 -11.85 -0.17 12.43
C ILE A 189 -12.36 -1.57 12.80
N SER A 190 -11.44 -2.53 12.97
CA SER A 190 -11.80 -3.91 13.30
C SER A 190 -12.53 -4.01 14.66
N THR A 191 -12.08 -3.25 15.67
CA THR A 191 -12.76 -3.23 16.98
C THR A 191 -14.18 -2.68 16.85
N VAL A 192 -14.38 -1.58 16.12
CA VAL A 192 -15.71 -1.00 15.87
C VAL A 192 -16.62 -1.95 15.08
N LEU A 193 -16.09 -2.70 14.10
CA LEU A 193 -16.86 -3.70 13.34
C LEU A 193 -17.19 -4.95 14.16
N SER A 194 -16.36 -5.32 15.13
CA SER A 194 -16.56 -6.50 15.98
C SER A 194 -17.59 -6.28 17.10
N HIS A 195 -17.89 -5.03 17.45
CA HIS A 195 -19.10 -4.73 18.21
C HIS A 195 -20.30 -4.94 17.29
N GLN A 196 -21.23 -5.84 17.67
CA GLN A 196 -22.50 -5.99 16.99
C GLN A 196 -23.09 -4.60 16.79
N MET A 197 -23.15 -4.13 15.54
CA MET A 197 -23.99 -3.00 15.22
C MET A 197 -25.38 -3.44 15.68
N SER A 198 -25.85 -2.89 16.81
CA SER A 198 -27.27 -2.96 17.14
C SER A 198 -28.01 -2.59 15.87
N PRO A 199 -29.08 -3.33 15.49
CA PRO A 199 -29.81 -3.05 14.27
C PRO A 199 -30.02 -1.54 14.23
N ILE A 200 -29.46 -0.89 13.22
CA ILE A 200 -29.81 0.49 12.91
C ILE A 200 -31.29 0.40 12.58
N ASN A 201 -32.09 0.63 13.62
CA ASN A 201 -33.45 1.02 13.46
C ASN A 201 -33.30 2.39 12.84
N ILE A 202 -33.38 2.47 11.49
CA ILE A 202 -33.29 3.73 10.77
C ILE A 202 -34.31 4.63 11.45
N PRO A 203 -33.88 5.60 12.27
CA PRO A 203 -34.83 6.56 12.78
C PRO A 203 -35.27 7.34 11.55
N ASP A 204 -36.59 7.56 11.46
CA ASP A 204 -37.32 8.36 10.47
C ASP A 204 -36.47 9.13 9.45
N ILE A 205 -36.87 9.14 8.17
CA ILE A 205 -36.18 9.86 7.07
C ILE A 205 -35.72 11.29 7.44
N TRP A 206 -36.43 11.92 8.38
CA TRP A 206 -36.14 13.18 9.03
C TRP A 206 -34.80 13.23 9.78
N THR A 207 -34.44 12.21 10.56
CA THR A 207 -33.18 12.18 11.34
C THR A 207 -31.97 12.05 10.42
N PHE A 208 -32.10 11.27 9.34
CA PHE A 208 -31.07 11.19 8.30
C PHE A 208 -30.88 12.53 7.58
N SER A 209 -31.98 13.23 7.26
CA SER A 209 -31.91 14.56 6.64
C SER A 209 -31.24 15.59 7.56
N TYR A 210 -31.50 15.53 8.86
CA TYR A 210 -30.90 16.42 9.85
C TYR A 210 -29.40 16.17 10.00
N ALA A 211 -28.97 14.90 10.03
CA ALA A 211 -27.56 14.53 10.07
C ALA A 211 -26.80 15.04 8.82
N LEU A 212 -27.39 14.87 7.63
CA LEU A 212 -26.81 15.35 6.37
C LEU A 212 -26.67 16.89 6.36
N LEU A 213 -27.71 17.60 6.80
CA LEU A 213 -27.71 19.07 6.93
C LEU A 213 -26.66 19.54 7.94
N THR A 214 -26.48 18.84 9.05
CA THR A 214 -25.50 19.19 10.08
C THR A 214 -24.07 19.02 9.57
N VAL A 215 -23.79 17.94 8.85
CA VAL A 215 -22.48 17.73 8.20
C VAL A 215 -22.23 18.79 7.13
N ALA A 216 -23.22 19.09 6.28
CA ALA A 216 -23.10 20.15 5.27
C ALA A 216 -22.85 21.53 5.91
N ALA A 217 -23.58 21.87 6.98
CA ALA A 217 -23.38 23.12 7.71
C ALA A 217 -21.99 23.20 8.34
N LEU A 218 -21.50 22.13 8.97
CA LEU A 218 -20.14 22.06 9.52
C LEU A 218 -19.07 22.22 8.44
N VAL A 219 -19.26 21.63 7.25
CA VAL A 219 -18.36 21.80 6.11
C VAL A 219 -18.36 23.25 5.61
N VAL A 220 -19.53 23.88 5.49
CA VAL A 220 -19.65 25.28 5.04
C VAL A 220 -19.06 26.25 6.07
N VAL A 221 -19.35 26.06 7.35
CA VAL A 221 -18.79 26.88 8.44
C VAL A 221 -17.27 26.67 8.52
N GLY A 222 -16.81 25.42 8.44
CA GLY A 222 -15.39 25.08 8.37
C GLY A 222 -14.69 25.74 7.18
N TYR A 223 -15.33 25.76 6.01
CA TYR A 223 -14.84 26.45 4.81
C TYR A 223 -14.78 27.97 5.03
N TYR A 224 -15.81 28.58 5.61
CA TYR A 224 -15.87 30.03 5.83
C TYR A 224 -14.86 30.51 6.89
N ILE A 225 -14.67 29.75 7.98
CA ILE A 225 -13.67 30.05 9.01
C ILE A 225 -12.26 29.88 8.45
N THR A 226 -12.01 28.81 7.70
CA THR A 226 -10.73 28.56 7.03
C THR A 226 -10.42 29.67 6.03
N ARG A 227 -11.40 30.10 5.24
CA ARG A 227 -11.25 31.22 4.30
C ARG A 227 -10.87 32.54 4.98
N LYS A 228 -11.31 32.78 6.23
CA LYS A 228 -10.97 34.00 6.98
C LYS A 228 -9.66 33.92 7.77
N ARG A 229 -9.18 32.72 8.12
CA ARG A 229 -7.98 32.55 8.96
C ARG A 229 -6.74 32.02 8.24
N SER A 230 -6.86 31.50 7.01
CA SER A 230 -5.72 30.91 6.32
C SER A 230 -4.94 31.95 5.50
N PRO A 231 -3.67 32.25 5.83
CA PRO A 231 -2.80 33.13 5.03
C PRO A 231 -2.40 32.52 3.66
N PHE A 232 -2.86 31.31 3.34
CA PHE A 232 -2.50 30.57 2.13
C PHE A 232 -3.59 30.51 1.05
N VAL A 233 -4.81 31.02 1.31
CA VAL A 233 -5.92 30.98 0.31
C VAL A 233 -5.88 32.20 -0.64
N ASN A 234 -5.06 33.20 -0.35
CA ASN A 234 -4.94 34.43 -1.15
C ASN A 234 -3.59 34.59 -1.88
N GLN A 235 -2.82 33.52 -2.05
CA GLN A 235 -1.71 33.51 -3.01
C GLN A 235 -2.14 32.69 -4.24
N THR A 236 -2.71 33.37 -5.24
CA THR A 236 -2.25 33.37 -6.65
C THR A 236 -3.31 34.01 -7.56
N SER A 237 -3.19 35.31 -7.80
CA SER A 237 -3.45 35.90 -9.11
C SER A 237 -2.67 37.21 -9.20
N GLY A 238 -1.47 37.10 -9.75
CA GLY A 238 -0.52 38.20 -9.86
C GLY A 238 0.71 37.81 -10.69
N THR A 239 0.52 37.04 -11.76
CA THR A 239 1.48 36.98 -12.86
C THR A 239 1.29 38.26 -13.68
N ASN A 240 2.15 39.26 -13.46
CA ASN A 240 2.62 40.32 -14.37
C ASN A 240 2.89 41.61 -13.59
N GLN A 241 4.15 41.99 -13.43
CA GLN A 241 4.77 43.12 -14.15
C GLN A 241 6.15 43.47 -13.59
N LYS A 242 7.11 43.52 -14.52
CA LYS A 242 8.44 44.17 -14.49
C LYS A 242 9.54 43.58 -13.59
#